data_AF-A0A1D6HTB1-F1
#
_entry.id   AF-A0A1D6HTB1-F1
#
_cell.length_a   1.000
_cell.length_b   1.000
_cell.length_c   1.000
_cell.angle_alpha   90.00
_cell.angle_beta   90.00
_cell.angle_gamma   90.00
#
_symmetry.space_group_name_H-M   'P 1'
#
loop_
_entity.id
_entity.type
_entity.pdbx_description
1 polymer ?
#
loop_
_entity_poly.entity_id
_entity_poly.type
_entity_poly.pdbx_seq_one_letter_code
_entity_poly.pdbx_strand_id
1 'polypeptide(L)' 'MSLIAGEDFQHILRLLNTNVDGKQKIMFALTSIKGVGHHFSNIVCKKANIDMNKQ' A
#
# COMPACT_ATOMS: atom_id res chain seq x y z
N MET A 1 -0.04 18.05 9.64
CA MET A 1 -1.34 17.36 9.56
C MET A 1 -2.28 18.24 8.74
N SER A 2 -2.53 17.88 7.49
CA SER A 2 -3.53 18.57 6.64
C SER A 2 -4.93 18.24 7.13
N LEU A 3 -5.80 19.24 7.24
CA LEU A 3 -7.20 19.13 7.67
C LEU A 3 -8.13 18.61 6.57
N ILE A 4 -7.62 18.48 5.35
CA ILE A 4 -8.34 17.96 4.20
C ILE A 4 -7.69 16.62 3.88
N ALA A 5 -8.46 15.53 4.03
CA ALA A 5 -8.09 14.25 3.43
C ALA A 5 -7.85 14.54 1.95
N GLY A 6 -6.59 14.41 1.50
CA GLY A 6 -6.21 14.80 0.14
C GLY A 6 -7.18 14.19 -0.86
N GLU A 7 -7.57 14.96 -1.86
CA GLU A 7 -8.58 14.58 -2.86
C GLU A 7 -8.27 13.25 -3.57
N ASP A 8 -7.03 12.76 -3.45
CA ASP A 8 -6.50 11.51 -4.03
C ASP A 8 -6.44 10.31 -3.06
N PHE A 9 -7.03 10.36 -1.86
CA PHE A 9 -6.99 9.21 -0.93
C PHE A 9 -7.94 8.09 -1.34
N GLN A 10 -7.36 7.00 -1.85
CA GLN A 10 -8.12 5.82 -2.27
C GLN A 10 -8.23 4.79 -1.12
N HIS A 11 -9.44 4.63 -0.60
CA HIS A 11 -9.72 3.70 0.52
C HIS A 11 -9.57 2.22 0.15
N ILE A 12 -9.94 1.86 -1.08
CA ILE A 12 -9.86 0.49 -1.57
C ILE A 12 -9.21 0.53 -2.94
N LEU A 13 -8.07 -0.14 -3.06
CA LEU A 13 -7.36 -0.32 -4.31
C LEU A 13 -7.52 -1.77 -4.76
N ARG A 14 -7.98 -2.00 -6.00
CA ARG A 14 -8.06 -3.35 -6.56
C ARG A 14 -6.79 -3.64 -7.35
N LEU A 15 -6.05 -4.65 -6.91
CA LEU A 15 -4.83 -5.13 -7.57
C LEU A 15 -4.89 -6.66 -7.68
N LEU A 16 -4.59 -7.20 -8.86
CA LEU A 16 -4.53 -8.66 -9.10
C LEU A 16 -5.75 -9.42 -8.54
N ASN A 17 -6.97 -8.96 -8.82
CA ASN A 17 -8.23 -9.53 -8.31
C ASN A 17 -8.38 -9.54 -6.77
N THR A 18 -7.52 -8.85 -6.03
CA THR A 18 -7.61 -8.68 -4.58
C THR A 18 -7.93 -7.23 -4.23
N ASN A 19 -8.65 -7.05 -3.11
CA ASN A 19 -8.97 -5.73 -2.57
C ASN A 19 -7.92 -5.39 -1.52
N VAL A 20 -7.13 -4.35 -1.78
CA VAL A 20 -6.08 -3.83 -0.90
C VAL A 20 -6.65 -2.63 -0.12
N ASP A 21 -6.45 -2.62 1.19
CA ASP A 21 -6.90 -1.54 2.07
C ASP A 21 -5.90 -0.38 2.06
N GLY A 22 -6.38 0.81 1.69
CA GLY A 22 -5.59 2.05 1.68
C GLY A 22 -5.39 2.68 3.05
N LYS A 23 -6.01 2.16 4.11
CA LYS A 23 -5.78 2.63 5.49
C LYS A 23 -4.52 2.04 6.12
N GLN A 24 -4.03 0.92 5.59
CA GLN A 24 -2.83 0.26 6.08
C GLN A 24 -1.60 0.80 5.37
N LYS A 25 -0.46 0.78 6.08
CA LYS A 25 0.83 1.07 5.43
C LYS A 25 1.02 0.13 4.23
N ILE A 26 1.60 0.67 3.17
CA ILE A 26 1.79 0.00 1.87
C ILE A 26 2.42 -1.40 2.02
N MET A 27 3.37 -1.56 2.94
CA MET A 27 4.04 -2.85 3.17
C MET A 27 3.11 -3.96 3.68
N PHE A 28 2.11 -3.62 4.50
CA PHE A 28 1.13 -4.58 5.00
C PHE A 28 -0.05 -4.71 4.04
N ALA A 29 -0.43 -3.62 3.39
CA ALA A 29 -1.50 -3.64 2.41
C ALA A 29 -1.19 -4.64 1.26
N LEU A 30 0.07 -4.67 0.79
CA LEU A 30 0.49 -5.56 -0.29
C LEU A 30 0.52 -7.05 0.08
N THR A 31 0.57 -7.43 1.37
CA THR A 31 0.57 -8.86 1.77
C THR A 31 -0.80 -9.52 1.62
N SER A 32 -1.86 -8.73 1.42
CA SER A 32 -3.18 -9.25 1.07
C SER A 32 -3.21 -9.93 -0.31
N ILE A 33 -2.22 -9.65 -1.16
CA ILE A 33 -2.04 -10.29 -2.46
C ILE A 33 -1.40 -11.67 -2.24
N LYS A 34 -2.07 -12.73 -2.72
CA LYS A 34 -1.54 -14.10 -2.63
C LYS A 34 -0.19 -14.19 -3.34
N GLY A 35 0.83 -14.67 -2.63
CA GLY A 35 2.21 -14.77 -3.12
C GLY A 35 3.11 -13.58 -2.79
N VAL A 36 2.57 -12.50 -2.21
CA VAL A 36 3.37 -11.36 -1.74
C VAL A 36 3.55 -11.47 -0.23
N GLY A 37 4.77 -11.81 0.20
CA GLY A 37 5.15 -11.77 1.61
C GLY A 37 5.69 -10.41 2.04
N HIS A 38 5.83 -10.20 3.35
CA HIS A 38 6.38 -8.97 3.94
C HIS A 38 7.77 -8.61 3.37
N HIS A 39 8.66 -9.60 3.22
CA HIS A 39 9.99 -9.39 2.64
C HIS A 39 9.94 -8.95 1.18
N PHE A 40 9.05 -9.58 0.38
CA PHE A 40 8.89 -9.23 -1.02
C PHE A 40 8.32 -7.81 -1.17
N SER A 41 7.30 -7.47 -0.39
CA SER A 41 6.72 -6.13 -0.38
C SER A 41 7.74 -5.05 -0.02
N ASN A 42 8.58 -5.26 0.99
CA ASN A 42 9.63 -4.32 1.37
C ASN A 42 10.65 -4.07 0.24
N ILE A 43 11.10 -5.13 -0.44
CA ILE A 43 12.03 -4.99 -1.58
C ILE A 43 11.36 -4.24 -2.74
N VAL A 44 10.10 -4.53 -3.04
CA VAL A 44 9.34 -3.85 -4.09
C VAL A 44 9.16 -2.37 -3.78
N CYS A 45 8.77 -2.01 -2.54
CA CYS A 45 8.63 -0.61 -2.13
C CYS A 45 9.96 0.15 -2.24
N LYS A 46 11.07 -0.47 -1.85
CA LYS A 46 12.42 0.10 -2.02
C LYS A 46 12.81 0.27 -3.48
N LYS A 47 12.49 -0.71 -4.34
CA LYS A 47 12.79 -0.65 -5.78
C LYS A 47 11.92 0.38 -6.50
N ALA A 48 10.68 0.57 -6.05
CA ALA A 48 9.73 1.54 -6.57
C ALA A 48 9.96 2.97 -6.03
N ASN A 49 10.98 3.18 -5.17
CA ASN A 49 11.25 4.44 -4.50
C ASN A 49 10.02 5.03 -3.78
N ILE A 50 9.20 4.15 -3.19
CA ILE A 50 8.00 4.54 -2.44
C ILE A 50 8.39 4.69 -0.96
N ASP A 51 7.99 5.80 -0.36
CA ASP A 51 8.17 6.01 1.08
C ASP A 51 7.31 5.02 1.89
N MET A 52 7.95 4.25 2.77
CA MET A 52 7.32 3.26 3.63
C MET A 52 6.50 3.88 4.78
N ASN A 53 6.66 5.18 5.02
CA ASN A 53 5.85 5.93 5.98
C ASN A 53 4.58 6.51 5.36
N LYS A 54 4.39 6.39 4.04
CA LYS A 54 3.17 6.83 3.38
C LYS A 54 2.01 5.90 3.77
N GLN A 55 0.93 6.52 4.22
CA GLN A 55 -0.37 5.89 4.49
C GLN A 55 -1.25 6.08 3.27
#